data_AF-A0AAD3HA79-F1
#
_entry.id   AF-A0AAD3HA79-F1
#
_cell.length_a   1.000
_cell.length_b   1.000
_cell.length_c   1.000
_cell.angle_alpha   90.00
_cell.angle_beta   90.00
_cell.angle_gamma   90.00
#
_symmetry.space_group_name_H-M   'P 1'
#
loop_
_entity.id
_entity.type
_entity.pdbx_description
1 polymer ?
#
loop_
_entity_poly.entity_id
_entity_poly.type
_entity_poly.pdbx_seq_one_letter_code
_entity_poly.pdbx_strand_id
1 'polypeptide(L)'
;MNANVMSDRLEAAFADKKELTIRQTRRGWLQELIGCEALDEFKWFDKTDDNNVQFASSLEESDCLCRICLGGCHEFSMDVKELDSGDVIMSMHRPFGCPAGACKCCCYSTMSMSANGRALGSIEEQCYVCVPRMVIKGANGEDIYKVHSPTCCGGICVNCCAEGKNCGAVCCKVPFHVFPASQQDTDNGAPNAGKILKVPKSLRTELFTDAEAYDVTFPEDATVEQKALLAGSSIYINANFFEQETDNGGGLDLAGAF
;
A
#
# COMPACT_ATOMS: atom_id res chain seq x y z
N MET A 1 14.83 21.19 16.35
CA MET A 1 14.58 22.10 15.19
C MET A 1 13.16 22.64 15.30
N ASN A 2 12.79 23.68 14.54
CA ASN A 2 11.45 24.27 14.60
C ASN A 2 10.44 23.47 13.77
N ALA A 3 9.21 23.35 14.28
CA ALA A 3 8.14 22.57 13.64
C ALA A 3 7.81 23.01 12.20
N ASN A 4 7.91 24.31 11.88
CA ASN A 4 7.66 24.83 10.52
C ASN A 4 8.51 24.09 9.47
N VAL A 5 9.84 24.05 9.68
CA VAL A 5 10.84 23.44 8.77
C VAL A 5 10.63 21.92 8.58
N MET A 6 9.75 21.31 9.37
CA MET A 6 9.41 19.89 9.36
C MET A 6 8.02 19.62 8.76
N SER A 7 7.12 20.60 8.76
CA SER A 7 5.92 20.57 7.90
C SER A 7 6.32 20.70 6.43
N ASP A 8 7.26 21.62 6.16
CA ASP A 8 7.80 21.92 4.82
C ASP A 8 8.31 20.67 4.06
N ARG A 9 8.71 19.61 4.77
CA ARG A 9 9.23 18.35 4.18
C ARG A 9 8.12 17.44 3.64
N LEU A 10 7.01 17.31 4.36
CA LEU A 10 5.87 16.53 3.88
C LEU A 10 5.19 17.26 2.71
N GLU A 11 5.13 18.60 2.79
CA GLU A 11 4.71 19.48 1.70
C GLU A 11 5.60 19.28 0.46
N ALA A 12 6.93 19.45 0.57
CA ALA A 12 7.85 19.26 -0.56
C ALA A 12 7.78 17.85 -1.18
N ALA A 13 7.51 16.82 -0.38
CA ALA A 13 7.35 15.46 -0.86
C ALA A 13 6.05 15.24 -1.65
N PHE A 14 4.91 15.81 -1.24
CA PHE A 14 3.59 15.42 -1.77
C PHE A 14 2.74 16.54 -2.40
N ALA A 15 3.02 17.83 -2.17
CA ALA A 15 2.13 18.94 -2.55
C ALA A 15 1.79 18.94 -4.04
N ASP A 16 2.78 19.01 -4.92
CA ASP A 16 2.59 19.09 -6.38
C ASP A 16 2.27 17.73 -7.05
N LYS A 17 2.42 16.61 -6.33
CA LYS A 17 2.30 15.27 -6.92
C LYS A 17 0.84 14.91 -7.23
N LYS A 18 0.60 14.36 -8.44
CA LYS A 18 -0.71 13.83 -8.88
C LYS A 18 -0.74 12.31 -8.95
N GLU A 19 0.33 11.73 -9.49
CA GLU A 19 0.59 10.30 -9.46
C GLU A 19 1.96 10.01 -8.86
N LEU A 20 2.07 8.88 -8.18
CA LEU A 20 3.27 8.42 -7.51
C LEU A 20 3.37 6.90 -7.66
N THR A 21 4.58 6.38 -7.87
CA THR A 21 4.82 4.93 -7.97
C THR A 21 5.76 4.48 -6.85
N ILE A 22 5.37 3.47 -6.10
CA ILE A 22 6.24 2.78 -5.13
C ILE A 22 6.67 1.43 -5.72
N ARG A 23 7.97 1.18 -5.89
CA ARG A 23 8.52 -0.08 -6.43
C ARG A 23 9.15 -0.90 -5.30
N GLN A 24 8.71 -2.14 -5.08
CA GLN A 24 9.27 -3.05 -4.06
C GLN A 24 10.49 -3.81 -4.59
N THR A 25 11.55 -3.86 -3.81
CA THR A 25 12.80 -4.59 -4.09
C THR A 25 13.34 -5.26 -2.83
N ARG A 26 13.71 -6.54 -2.87
CA ARG A 26 14.36 -7.21 -1.72
C ARG A 26 15.86 -6.90 -1.69
N ARG A 27 16.43 -6.58 -0.52
CA ARG A 27 17.88 -6.40 -0.33
C ARG A 27 18.52 -7.62 0.34
N GLY A 28 19.47 -8.24 -0.36
CA GLY A 28 20.39 -9.22 0.23
C GLY A 28 20.13 -10.68 -0.12
N TRP A 29 20.22 -11.05 -1.39
CA TRP A 29 20.15 -12.46 -1.86
C TRP A 29 21.13 -13.42 -1.12
N LEU A 30 22.23 -12.88 -0.59
CA LEU A 30 23.21 -13.64 0.20
C LEU A 30 22.75 -13.93 1.64
N GLN A 31 21.79 -13.17 2.16
CA GLN A 31 21.21 -13.37 3.50
C GLN A 31 20.12 -14.45 3.48
N GLU A 32 19.31 -14.51 2.41
CA GLU A 32 18.38 -15.63 2.16
C GLU A 32 19.13 -16.98 2.19
N LEU A 33 20.35 -17.01 1.65
CA LEU A 33 21.24 -18.20 1.63
C LEU A 33 21.71 -18.67 3.03
N ILE A 34 21.63 -17.82 4.06
CA ILE A 34 22.00 -18.16 5.45
C ILE A 34 20.77 -18.18 6.39
N GLY A 35 19.55 -18.20 5.84
CA GLY A 35 18.31 -18.28 6.62
C GLY A 35 17.92 -16.98 7.32
N CYS A 36 18.46 -15.84 6.88
CA CYS A 36 17.99 -14.52 7.29
C CYS A 36 17.23 -13.90 6.12
N GLU A 37 15.94 -13.60 6.30
CA GLU A 37 15.11 -13.07 5.22
C GLU A 37 15.64 -11.72 4.69
N ALA A 38 15.54 -11.50 3.38
CA ALA A 38 15.96 -10.24 2.77
C ALA A 38 14.94 -9.13 3.05
N LEU A 39 15.36 -8.05 3.71
CA LEU A 39 14.48 -6.93 4.05
C LEU A 39 13.93 -6.26 2.78
N ASP A 40 12.65 -5.89 2.85
CA ASP A 40 11.94 -5.23 1.76
C ASP A 40 12.28 -3.73 1.71
N GLU A 41 12.91 -3.32 0.60
CA GLU A 41 13.21 -1.93 0.25
C GLU A 41 12.17 -1.41 -0.75
N PHE A 42 11.44 -0.37 -0.37
CA PHE A 42 10.46 0.30 -1.22
C PHE A 42 11.04 1.63 -1.73
N LYS A 43 10.96 1.84 -3.04
CA LYS A 43 11.54 3.01 -3.74
C LYS A 43 10.43 3.88 -4.29
N TRP A 44 10.46 5.16 -3.96
CA TRP A 44 9.35 6.10 -4.17
C TRP A 44 9.67 7.06 -5.31
N PHE A 45 8.85 7.03 -6.35
CA PHE A 45 9.03 7.77 -7.60
C PHE A 45 7.89 8.74 -7.84
N ASP A 46 8.21 9.96 -8.25
CA ASP A 46 7.22 10.89 -8.80
C ASP A 46 6.88 10.49 -10.24
N LYS A 47 5.59 10.37 -10.53
CA LYS A 47 5.04 10.00 -11.85
C LYS A 47 4.23 11.15 -12.46
N THR A 48 4.28 12.34 -11.86
CA THR A 48 3.63 13.54 -12.37
C THR A 48 4.29 14.04 -13.68
N ASP A 49 5.58 13.75 -13.86
CA ASP A 49 6.34 13.88 -15.11
C ASP A 49 6.81 12.51 -15.62
N ASP A 50 6.93 12.34 -16.94
CA ASP A 50 7.41 11.11 -17.60
C ASP A 50 8.80 10.62 -17.12
N ASN A 51 9.58 11.51 -16.49
CA ASN A 51 10.94 11.25 -16.02
C ASN A 51 11.04 10.19 -14.91
N ASN A 52 9.95 9.82 -14.23
CA ASN A 52 9.93 8.81 -13.16
C ASN A 52 11.04 9.03 -12.11
N VAL A 53 11.10 10.23 -11.51
CA VAL A 53 12.21 10.62 -10.63
C VAL A 53 12.05 9.99 -9.26
N GLN A 54 13.04 9.20 -8.81
CA GLN A 54 13.05 8.71 -7.42
C GLN A 54 13.38 9.86 -6.47
N PHE A 55 12.58 10.03 -5.40
CA PHE A 55 12.80 11.07 -4.40
C PHE A 55 13.01 10.53 -2.98
N ALA A 56 12.52 9.32 -2.69
CA ALA A 56 12.66 8.69 -1.37
C ALA A 56 12.84 7.16 -1.44
N SER A 57 13.22 6.58 -0.30
CA SER A 57 13.24 5.13 -0.07
C SER A 57 12.86 4.79 1.37
N SER A 58 12.25 3.62 1.57
CA SER A 58 11.99 3.02 2.88
C SER A 58 12.46 1.56 2.91
N LEU A 59 12.69 1.03 4.11
CA LEU A 59 13.15 -0.32 4.39
C LEU A 59 12.36 -0.86 5.60
N GLU A 60 11.76 -2.05 5.53
CA GLU A 60 10.95 -2.58 6.64
C GLU A 60 11.83 -3.19 7.74
N GLU A 61 11.96 -2.45 8.85
CA GLU A 61 12.73 -2.85 10.02
C GLU A 61 11.88 -3.81 10.87
N SER A 62 12.20 -5.11 10.79
CA SER A 62 11.45 -6.22 11.42
C SER A 62 12.38 -7.29 12.00
N ASP A 63 11.93 -7.99 13.04
CA ASP A 63 12.69 -9.09 13.66
C ASP A 63 12.58 -10.38 12.83
N CYS A 64 13.73 -10.91 12.39
CA CYS A 64 13.82 -12.07 11.50
C CYS A 64 13.12 -13.34 12.02
N LEU A 65 13.00 -13.50 13.35
CA LEU A 65 12.27 -14.62 13.96
C LEU A 65 10.74 -14.49 13.83
N CYS A 66 10.22 -13.27 13.73
CA CYS A 66 8.78 -13.03 13.61
C CYS A 66 8.26 -13.39 12.21
N ARG A 67 9.02 -13.08 11.14
CA ARG A 67 8.63 -13.46 9.78
C ARG A 67 8.56 -14.98 9.60
N ILE A 68 9.66 -15.69 9.89
CA ILE A 68 9.79 -17.14 9.71
C ILE A 68 8.74 -17.96 10.49
N CYS A 69 8.34 -17.50 11.68
CA CYS A 69 7.40 -18.24 12.53
C CYS A 69 5.94 -17.78 12.46
N LEU A 70 5.66 -16.55 11.99
CA LEU A 70 4.32 -15.93 12.08
C LEU A 70 3.81 -15.33 10.76
N GLY A 71 4.63 -15.32 9.69
CA GLY A 71 4.24 -14.91 8.33
C GLY A 71 3.59 -13.53 8.29
N GLY A 72 2.44 -13.42 7.61
CA GLY A 72 1.69 -12.16 7.48
C GLY A 72 1.19 -11.53 8.79
N CYS A 73 1.37 -12.16 9.96
CA CYS A 73 1.02 -11.58 11.25
C CYS A 73 2.06 -10.55 11.79
N HIS A 74 3.29 -10.56 11.26
CA HIS A 74 4.44 -9.93 11.91
C HIS A 74 4.38 -8.40 12.02
N GLU A 75 5.00 -7.86 13.08
CA GLU A 75 5.15 -6.42 13.33
C GLU A 75 6.35 -5.84 12.57
N PHE A 76 6.24 -4.60 12.10
CA PHE A 76 7.40 -3.84 11.64
C PHE A 76 7.24 -2.32 11.65
N SER A 77 8.36 -1.63 11.41
CA SER A 77 8.46 -0.18 11.23
C SER A 77 9.11 0.17 9.89
N MET A 78 8.71 1.29 9.29
CA MET A 78 9.35 1.87 8.11
C MET A 78 9.48 3.38 8.26
N ASP A 79 10.69 3.91 8.09
CA ASP A 79 10.87 5.32 7.76
C ASP A 79 10.98 5.51 6.25
N VAL A 80 10.21 6.44 5.70
CA VAL A 80 10.38 6.97 4.35
C VAL A 80 11.41 8.10 4.41
N LYS A 81 12.61 7.84 3.89
CA LYS A 81 13.77 8.73 3.94
C LYS A 81 14.02 9.37 2.56
N GLU A 82 14.19 10.69 2.54
CA GLU A 82 14.53 11.48 1.35
C GLU A 82 15.94 11.12 0.86
N LEU A 83 16.15 11.02 -0.46
CA LEU A 83 17.42 10.54 -1.02
C LEU A 83 18.60 11.51 -0.84
N ASP A 84 18.38 12.82 -0.99
CA ASP A 84 19.45 13.82 -1.00
C ASP A 84 19.96 14.18 0.40
N SER A 85 19.06 14.15 1.40
CA SER A 85 19.35 14.53 2.80
C SER A 85 19.50 13.33 3.74
N GLY A 86 18.85 12.20 3.43
CA GLY A 86 18.65 11.08 4.36
C GLY A 86 17.61 11.36 5.46
N ASP A 87 16.93 12.51 5.44
CA ASP A 87 15.94 12.89 6.44
C ASP A 87 14.62 12.12 6.29
N VAL A 88 13.95 11.86 7.42
CA VAL A 88 12.65 11.18 7.45
C VAL A 88 11.53 12.14 7.05
N ILE A 89 10.78 11.75 6.01
CA ILE A 89 9.55 12.41 5.54
C ILE A 89 8.37 11.96 6.40
N MET A 90 8.19 10.65 6.53
CA MET A 90 7.14 10.01 7.34
C MET A 90 7.60 8.66 7.88
N SER A 91 7.07 8.26 9.04
CA SER A 91 7.29 6.97 9.68
C SER A 91 5.97 6.20 9.75
N MET A 92 6.02 4.91 9.43
CA MET A 92 4.89 3.98 9.39
C MET A 92 5.16 2.83 10.38
N HIS A 93 4.15 2.43 11.14
CA HIS A 93 4.25 1.32 12.10
C HIS A 93 3.02 0.41 11.99
N ARG A 94 3.28 -0.86 11.69
CA ARG A 94 2.28 -1.94 11.64
C ARG A 94 2.49 -2.85 12.85
N PRO A 95 1.67 -2.74 13.92
CA PRO A 95 1.77 -3.62 15.08
C PRO A 95 1.45 -5.07 14.72
N PHE A 96 1.90 -6.01 15.56
CA PHE A 96 1.55 -7.43 15.41
C PHE A 96 0.03 -7.63 15.36
N GLY A 97 -0.47 -8.33 14.34
CA GLY A 97 -1.90 -8.43 14.08
C GLY A 97 -2.30 -9.76 13.44
N CYS A 98 -3.59 -10.10 13.51
CA CYS A 98 -4.11 -11.24 12.75
C CYS A 98 -4.14 -10.89 11.25
N PRO A 99 -3.81 -11.82 10.32
CA PRO A 99 -3.85 -11.56 8.88
C PRO A 99 -5.22 -11.07 8.41
N ALA A 100 -5.27 -10.38 7.28
CA ALA A 100 -6.54 -9.93 6.71
C ALA A 100 -7.42 -11.14 6.36
N GLY A 101 -8.73 -11.04 6.61
CA GLY A 101 -9.61 -12.21 6.46
C GLY A 101 -11.11 -11.93 6.42
N ALA A 102 -11.81 -12.71 5.61
CA ALA A 102 -13.27 -12.68 5.49
C ALA A 102 -13.97 -13.09 6.80
N CYS A 103 -15.12 -12.46 7.08
CA CYS A 103 -16.00 -12.69 8.22
C CYS A 103 -15.34 -12.54 9.61
N LYS A 104 -14.17 -11.88 9.66
CA LYS A 104 -13.37 -11.64 10.86
C LYS A 104 -14.11 -10.72 11.83
N CYS A 105 -14.29 -11.17 13.07
CA CYS A 105 -15.12 -10.49 14.08
C CYS A 105 -14.34 -9.56 15.04
N CYS A 106 -13.01 -9.62 15.04
CA CYS A 106 -12.12 -8.82 15.88
C CYS A 106 -10.67 -8.86 15.34
N CYS A 107 -9.76 -8.12 16.00
CA CYS A 107 -8.33 -8.10 15.68
C CYS A 107 -8.01 -7.71 14.23
N TYR A 108 -8.73 -6.71 13.71
CA TYR A 108 -8.48 -6.13 12.39
C TYR A 108 -7.04 -5.64 12.27
N SER A 109 -6.43 -5.88 11.12
CA SER A 109 -5.09 -5.36 10.82
C SER A 109 -5.14 -3.84 10.67
N THR A 110 -4.04 -3.17 11.05
CA THR A 110 -3.90 -1.72 10.96
C THR A 110 -2.45 -1.33 10.75
N MET A 111 -2.22 -0.15 10.16
CA MET A 111 -0.92 0.52 10.16
C MET A 111 -1.12 2.00 10.48
N SER A 112 -0.36 2.48 11.45
CA SER A 112 -0.34 3.89 11.86
C SER A 112 0.72 4.65 11.06
N MET A 113 0.47 5.94 10.80
CA MET A 113 1.35 6.79 9.99
C MET A 113 1.56 8.13 10.68
N SER A 114 2.81 8.59 10.71
CA SER A 114 3.23 9.81 11.41
C SER A 114 4.29 10.56 10.61
N ALA A 115 4.45 11.87 10.86
CA ALA A 115 5.56 12.66 10.34
C ALA A 115 6.10 13.56 11.45
N ASN A 116 7.41 13.54 11.68
CA ASN A 116 8.10 14.36 12.69
C ASN A 116 7.46 14.28 14.11
N GLY A 117 6.95 13.09 14.48
CA GLY A 117 6.29 12.83 15.77
C GLY A 117 4.82 13.27 15.86
N ARG A 118 4.24 13.87 14.81
CA ARG A 118 2.79 14.10 14.69
C ARG A 118 2.13 12.93 13.99
N ALA A 119 1.02 12.42 14.54
CA ALA A 119 0.18 11.46 13.83
C ALA A 119 -0.43 12.10 12.56
N LEU A 120 -0.34 11.41 11.43
CA LEU A 120 -1.07 11.75 10.20
C LEU A 120 -2.43 11.06 10.20
N GLY A 121 -2.48 9.81 10.68
CA GLY A 121 -3.67 8.96 10.66
C GLY A 121 -3.30 7.47 10.64
N SER A 122 -4.22 6.64 10.16
CA SER A 122 -4.04 5.19 10.03
C SER A 122 -4.77 4.63 8.81
N ILE A 123 -4.44 3.39 8.45
CA ILE A 123 -5.32 2.52 7.67
C ILE A 123 -5.74 1.33 8.54
N GLU A 124 -7.00 0.91 8.41
CA GLU A 124 -7.59 -0.21 9.14
C GLU A 124 -8.37 -1.13 8.18
N GLU A 125 -8.18 -2.45 8.31
CA GLU A 125 -9.12 -3.45 7.81
C GLU A 125 -10.51 -3.25 8.45
N GLN A 126 -11.57 -3.47 7.68
CA GLN A 126 -12.94 -3.52 8.17
C GLN A 126 -13.50 -4.94 8.05
N CYS A 127 -14.63 -5.23 8.71
CA CYS A 127 -15.33 -6.50 8.48
C CYS A 127 -15.84 -6.58 7.03
N TYR A 128 -15.48 -7.65 6.30
CA TYR A 128 -15.96 -7.94 4.96
C TYR A 128 -16.31 -9.42 4.79
N VAL A 129 -17.14 -9.76 3.80
CA VAL A 129 -17.55 -11.16 3.52
C VAL A 129 -16.80 -11.74 2.32
N CYS A 130 -16.70 -11.01 1.21
CA CYS A 130 -16.10 -11.50 -0.04
C CYS A 130 -15.07 -10.53 -0.64
N VAL A 131 -15.34 -9.22 -0.63
CA VAL A 131 -14.40 -8.20 -1.14
C VAL A 131 -13.74 -7.48 0.04
N PRO A 132 -12.40 -7.52 0.19
CA PRO A 132 -11.69 -6.78 1.24
C PRO A 132 -12.07 -5.29 1.26
N ARG A 133 -12.46 -4.80 2.44
CA ARG A 133 -12.78 -3.39 2.69
C ARG A 133 -11.81 -2.82 3.72
N MET A 134 -11.29 -1.63 3.46
CA MET A 134 -10.39 -0.89 4.34
C MET A 134 -10.88 0.55 4.49
N VAL A 135 -10.48 1.21 5.57
CA VAL A 135 -10.74 2.63 5.81
C VAL A 135 -9.42 3.32 6.16
N ILE A 136 -9.18 4.47 5.53
CA ILE A 136 -8.10 5.40 5.88
C ILE A 136 -8.70 6.47 6.78
N LYS A 137 -8.10 6.66 7.96
CA LYS A 137 -8.50 7.64 8.97
C LYS A 137 -7.49 8.76 9.10
N GLY A 138 -7.97 9.94 9.48
CA GLY A 138 -7.15 11.09 9.81
C GLY A 138 -6.54 11.02 11.22
N ALA A 139 -5.80 12.07 11.58
CA ALA A 139 -5.07 12.17 12.83
C ALA A 139 -5.96 12.16 14.10
N ASN A 140 -7.27 12.39 13.96
CA ASN A 140 -8.24 12.40 15.05
C ASN A 140 -9.08 11.09 15.10
N GLY A 141 -8.79 10.13 14.21
CA GLY A 141 -9.57 8.89 14.06
C GLY A 141 -10.84 9.05 13.22
N GLU A 142 -10.96 10.14 12.47
CA GLU A 142 -12.06 10.40 11.53
C GLU A 142 -11.87 9.64 10.21
N ASP A 143 -12.90 8.93 9.74
CA ASP A 143 -12.87 8.24 8.44
C ASP A 143 -12.76 9.26 7.30
N ILE A 144 -11.68 9.19 6.51
CA ILE A 144 -11.46 10.07 5.34
C ILE A 144 -11.80 9.34 4.04
N TYR A 145 -11.26 8.13 3.85
CA TYR A 145 -11.49 7.34 2.64
C TYR A 145 -11.87 5.89 2.94
N LYS A 146 -12.76 5.34 2.12
CA LYS A 146 -13.01 3.90 1.99
C LYS A 146 -12.16 3.38 0.83
N VAL A 147 -11.50 2.24 1.00
CA VAL A 147 -10.64 1.64 -0.03
C VAL A 147 -10.98 0.16 -0.21
N HIS A 148 -11.24 -0.24 -1.46
CA HIS A 148 -11.48 -1.64 -1.83
C HIS A 148 -11.33 -1.84 -3.35
N SER A 149 -11.12 -3.07 -3.80
CA SER A 149 -11.17 -3.38 -5.22
C SER A 149 -12.55 -3.09 -5.83
N PRO A 150 -12.63 -2.66 -7.11
CA PRO A 150 -13.89 -2.41 -7.79
C PRO A 150 -14.76 -3.67 -7.79
N THR A 151 -16.06 -3.51 -7.59
CA THR A 151 -16.98 -4.62 -7.38
C THR A 151 -18.02 -4.77 -8.48
N CYS A 152 -18.70 -5.91 -8.47
CA CYS A 152 -19.92 -6.19 -9.22
C CYS A 152 -20.87 -7.06 -8.37
N CYS A 153 -22.00 -7.46 -8.95
CA CYS A 153 -22.98 -8.36 -8.32
C CYS A 153 -23.47 -7.89 -6.93
N GLY A 154 -23.66 -6.58 -6.75
CA GLY A 154 -24.15 -6.01 -5.48
C GLY A 154 -23.07 -5.83 -4.41
N GLY A 155 -21.80 -5.66 -4.81
CA GLY A 155 -20.68 -5.51 -3.87
C GLY A 155 -20.06 -6.82 -3.37
N ILE A 156 -20.53 -7.95 -3.91
CA ILE A 156 -20.17 -9.31 -3.48
C ILE A 156 -18.93 -9.84 -4.21
N CYS A 157 -18.74 -9.50 -5.49
CA CYS A 157 -17.63 -10.01 -6.30
C CYS A 157 -16.68 -8.89 -6.72
N VAL A 158 -15.38 -9.18 -6.88
CA VAL A 158 -14.43 -8.24 -7.51
C VAL A 158 -14.65 -8.21 -9.03
N ASN A 159 -14.69 -7.01 -9.59
CA ASN A 159 -14.80 -6.76 -11.02
C ASN A 159 -13.41 -6.74 -11.67
N CYS A 160 -12.88 -7.92 -11.96
CA CYS A 160 -11.55 -8.11 -12.58
C CYS A 160 -11.41 -7.47 -13.98
N CYS A 161 -12.48 -6.96 -14.57
CA CYS A 161 -12.49 -6.29 -15.88
C CYS A 161 -12.37 -4.75 -15.80
N ALA A 162 -12.35 -4.16 -14.60
CA ALA A 162 -12.47 -2.71 -14.41
C ALA A 162 -11.30 -1.90 -15.03
N GLU A 163 -10.06 -2.40 -14.93
CA GLU A 163 -8.85 -1.75 -15.48
C GLU A 163 -8.51 -2.20 -16.92
N GLY A 164 -9.51 -2.70 -17.66
CA GLY A 164 -9.38 -3.11 -19.06
C GLY A 164 -9.47 -4.61 -19.29
N LYS A 165 -9.91 -5.00 -20.48
CA LYS A 165 -10.08 -6.42 -20.86
C LYS A 165 -8.74 -7.05 -21.26
N ASN A 166 -8.43 -8.20 -20.67
CA ASN A 166 -7.95 -9.41 -21.38
C ASN A 166 -7.76 -10.60 -20.41
N CYS A 167 -8.73 -10.86 -19.53
CA CYS A 167 -8.73 -12.01 -18.61
C CYS A 167 -9.00 -13.35 -19.34
N GLY A 168 -8.04 -13.78 -20.18
CA GLY A 168 -8.02 -15.10 -20.82
C GLY A 168 -7.06 -16.09 -20.13
N ALA A 169 -5.96 -15.59 -19.57
CA ALA A 169 -5.08 -16.30 -18.64
C ALA A 169 -4.22 -15.27 -17.89
N VAL A 170 -4.10 -15.41 -16.56
CA VAL A 170 -3.37 -14.51 -15.62
C VAL A 170 -3.93 -13.08 -15.57
N CYS A 171 -4.27 -12.58 -14.38
CA CYS A 171 -4.74 -11.21 -14.21
C CYS A 171 -3.57 -10.23 -14.12
N CYS A 172 -3.69 -9.10 -14.83
CA CYS A 172 -2.54 -8.29 -15.22
C CYS A 172 -2.27 -7.04 -14.38
N LYS A 173 -3.24 -6.60 -13.56
CA LYS A 173 -3.13 -5.51 -12.58
C LYS A 173 -4.20 -5.73 -11.49
N VAL A 174 -3.97 -5.27 -10.27
CA VAL A 174 -4.97 -5.33 -9.18
C VAL A 174 -5.33 -3.92 -8.69
N PRO A 175 -6.49 -3.37 -9.06
CA PRO A 175 -6.96 -2.07 -8.58
C PRO A 175 -7.58 -2.14 -7.18
N PHE A 176 -7.36 -1.07 -6.42
CA PHE A 176 -8.05 -0.68 -5.21
C PHE A 176 -8.54 0.75 -5.40
N HIS A 177 -9.85 0.93 -5.52
CA HIS A 177 -10.49 2.23 -5.68
C HIS A 177 -10.59 2.95 -4.33
N VAL A 178 -10.38 4.27 -4.36
CA VAL A 178 -10.44 5.18 -3.20
C VAL A 178 -11.69 6.03 -3.33
N PHE A 179 -12.53 5.99 -2.30
CA PHE A 179 -13.81 6.72 -2.24
C PHE A 179 -13.83 7.61 -0.99
N PRO A 180 -14.35 8.85 -1.05
CA PRO A 180 -14.57 9.66 0.14
C PRO A 180 -15.46 8.91 1.16
N ALA A 181 -15.15 8.99 2.45
CA ALA A 181 -15.91 8.27 3.48
C ALA A 181 -17.40 8.69 3.52
N SER A 182 -17.70 9.93 3.11
CA SER A 182 -19.06 10.46 2.93
C SER A 182 -19.86 9.80 1.81
N GLN A 183 -19.21 9.13 0.84
CA GLN A 183 -19.88 8.42 -0.26
C GLN A 183 -20.56 7.15 0.26
N GLN A 184 -21.87 7.02 0.04
CA GLN A 184 -22.67 5.91 0.53
C GLN A 184 -22.59 4.67 -0.37
N ASP A 185 -22.71 4.87 -1.70
CA ASP A 185 -22.55 3.81 -2.69
C ASP A 185 -21.15 3.86 -3.31
N THR A 186 -20.36 2.83 -3.07
CA THR A 186 -19.00 2.64 -3.61
C THR A 186 -18.90 1.38 -4.48
N ASP A 187 -20.02 0.70 -4.76
CA ASP A 187 -20.03 -0.62 -5.39
C ASP A 187 -20.47 -0.59 -6.86
N ASN A 188 -20.36 -1.74 -7.54
CA ASN A 188 -20.85 -1.97 -8.92
C ASN A 188 -20.26 -1.02 -10.00
N GLY A 189 -19.09 -0.44 -9.75
CA GLY A 189 -18.46 0.54 -10.63
C GLY A 189 -18.81 2.00 -10.33
N ALA A 190 -19.27 2.31 -9.11
CA ALA A 190 -19.38 3.67 -8.60
C ALA A 190 -18.12 4.52 -8.89
N PRO A 191 -18.27 5.85 -9.10
CA PRO A 191 -17.14 6.74 -9.31
C PRO A 191 -16.24 6.75 -8.07
N ASN A 192 -14.93 6.69 -8.31
CA ASN A 192 -13.87 6.77 -7.31
C ASN A 192 -13.16 8.12 -7.44
N ALA A 193 -12.61 8.62 -6.34
CA ALA A 193 -11.84 9.86 -6.31
C ALA A 193 -10.36 9.64 -6.62
N GLY A 194 -9.85 8.42 -6.43
CA GLY A 194 -8.49 8.02 -6.76
C GLY A 194 -8.33 6.50 -6.72
N LYS A 195 -7.11 6.00 -6.93
CA LYS A 195 -6.83 4.55 -6.86
C LYS A 195 -5.40 4.22 -6.47
N ILE A 196 -5.25 3.04 -5.88
CA ILE A 196 -3.97 2.33 -5.71
C ILE A 196 -4.02 1.12 -6.66
N LEU A 197 -2.98 0.92 -7.46
CA LEU A 197 -2.97 -0.06 -8.55
C LEU A 197 -1.70 -0.92 -8.48
N LYS A 198 -1.83 -2.19 -8.07
CA LYS A 198 -0.73 -3.16 -8.15
C LYS A 198 -0.44 -3.47 -9.61
N VAL A 199 0.77 -3.18 -10.06
CA VAL A 199 1.30 -3.50 -11.38
C VAL A 199 2.37 -4.60 -11.21
N PRO A 200 2.06 -5.85 -11.60
CA PRO A 200 2.98 -6.97 -11.46
C PRO A 200 4.14 -6.87 -12.45
N LYS A 201 5.25 -7.54 -12.11
CA LYS A 201 6.51 -7.52 -12.88
C LYS A 201 6.31 -7.83 -14.37
N SER A 202 5.43 -8.79 -14.66
CA SER A 202 5.14 -9.30 -16.02
C SER A 202 4.57 -8.28 -17.01
N LEU A 203 4.08 -7.12 -16.55
CA LEU A 203 3.57 -6.06 -17.43
C LEU A 203 4.50 -4.85 -17.58
N ARG A 204 5.62 -4.80 -16.85
CA ARG A 204 6.56 -3.67 -16.92
C ARG A 204 7.64 -3.96 -17.96
N THR A 205 7.65 -3.19 -19.05
CA THR A 205 8.54 -3.38 -20.21
C THR A 205 9.95 -2.79 -20.00
N GLU A 206 10.23 -2.21 -18.83
CA GLU A 206 11.53 -1.63 -18.48
C GLU A 206 12.55 -2.75 -18.17
N LEU A 207 13.51 -2.97 -19.07
CA LEU A 207 14.51 -4.07 -19.06
C LEU A 207 15.41 -4.19 -17.81
N PHE A 208 15.24 -3.37 -16.77
CA PHE A 208 16.21 -3.18 -15.69
C PHE A 208 15.62 -3.14 -14.27
N THR A 209 14.35 -3.53 -14.04
CA THR A 209 13.80 -3.59 -12.67
C THR A 209 12.82 -4.76 -12.44
N ASP A 210 13.29 -5.84 -11.80
CA ASP A 210 12.47 -6.99 -11.36
C ASP A 210 11.61 -6.69 -10.12
N ALA A 211 10.93 -5.54 -10.13
CA ALA A 211 10.17 -4.97 -9.03
C ALA A 211 8.67 -4.95 -9.33
N GLU A 212 7.84 -5.37 -8.36
CA GLU A 212 6.42 -5.03 -8.38
C GLU A 212 6.25 -3.53 -8.07
N ALA A 213 5.21 -2.93 -8.61
CA ALA A 213 4.96 -1.50 -8.47
C ALA A 213 3.53 -1.23 -8.00
N TYR A 214 3.39 -0.20 -7.16
CA TYR A 214 2.12 0.35 -6.70
C TYR A 214 1.99 1.76 -7.24
N ASP A 215 1.18 1.91 -8.28
CA ASP A 215 0.81 3.21 -8.84
C ASP A 215 -0.34 3.80 -8.03
N VAL A 216 -0.15 5.00 -7.48
CA VAL A 216 -1.12 5.72 -6.66
C VAL A 216 -1.54 6.99 -7.39
N THR A 217 -2.81 7.07 -7.77
CA THR A 217 -3.46 8.27 -8.32
C THR A 217 -4.24 8.95 -7.19
N PHE A 218 -3.85 10.17 -6.81
CA PHE A 218 -4.48 10.90 -5.71
C PHE A 218 -5.79 11.60 -6.14
N PRO A 219 -6.76 11.78 -5.23
CA PRO A 219 -7.87 12.72 -5.42
C PRO A 219 -7.38 14.15 -5.69
N GLU A 220 -8.11 14.88 -6.55
CA GLU A 220 -7.75 16.26 -6.94
C GLU A 220 -7.75 17.25 -5.77
N ASP A 221 -8.55 16.98 -4.74
CA ASP A 221 -8.71 17.77 -3.51
C ASP A 221 -7.90 17.22 -2.31
N ALA A 222 -7.08 16.19 -2.51
CA ALA A 222 -6.31 15.57 -1.43
C ALA A 222 -5.24 16.52 -0.86
N THR A 223 -5.34 16.78 0.44
CA THR A 223 -4.30 17.42 1.25
C THR A 223 -3.00 16.61 1.28
N VAL A 224 -1.89 17.26 1.65
CA VAL A 224 -0.57 16.63 1.74
C VAL A 224 -0.56 15.43 2.69
N GLU A 225 -1.20 15.51 3.86
CA GLU A 225 -1.36 14.35 4.74
C GLU A 225 -2.20 13.24 4.11
N GLN A 226 -3.27 13.57 3.38
CA GLN A 226 -4.09 12.57 2.68
C GLN A 226 -3.31 11.85 1.58
N LYS A 227 -2.46 12.57 0.82
CA LYS A 227 -1.55 11.96 -0.17
C LYS A 227 -0.54 11.03 0.50
N ALA A 228 0.07 11.47 1.60
CA ALA A 228 1.00 10.63 2.38
C ALA A 228 0.31 9.36 2.95
N LEU A 229 -0.90 9.50 3.49
CA LEU A 229 -1.72 8.37 3.98
C LEU A 229 -2.09 7.40 2.84
N LEU A 230 -2.48 7.90 1.67
CA LEU A 230 -2.81 7.09 0.50
C LEU A 230 -1.59 6.32 -0.05
N ALA A 231 -0.42 6.96 -0.07
CA ALA A 231 0.81 6.34 -0.53
C ALA A 231 1.34 5.29 0.47
N GLY A 232 1.33 5.59 1.78
CA GLY A 232 1.64 4.59 2.82
C GLY A 232 0.65 3.41 2.82
N SER A 233 -0.63 3.67 2.53
CA SER A 233 -1.66 2.62 2.45
C SER A 233 -1.38 1.55 1.39
N SER A 234 -0.62 1.82 0.33
CA SER A 234 -0.27 0.76 -0.64
C SER A 234 0.73 -0.26 -0.09
N ILE A 235 1.58 0.14 0.86
CA ILE A 235 2.51 -0.75 1.55
C ILE A 235 1.75 -1.65 2.54
N TYR A 236 0.77 -1.09 3.28
CA TYR A 236 -0.16 -1.89 4.05
C TYR A 236 -0.92 -2.91 3.18
N ILE A 237 -1.35 -2.51 1.98
CA ILE A 237 -2.00 -3.43 1.03
C ILE A 237 -1.05 -4.55 0.58
N ASN A 238 0.24 -4.26 0.36
CA ASN A 238 1.27 -5.26 0.06
C ASN A 238 1.39 -6.32 1.17
N ALA A 239 1.62 -5.85 2.40
CA ALA A 239 1.86 -6.70 3.58
C ALA A 239 0.69 -7.62 3.93
N ASN A 240 -0.55 -7.14 3.76
CA ASN A 240 -1.73 -7.89 4.17
C ASN A 240 -2.30 -8.79 3.08
N PHE A 241 -2.05 -8.52 1.80
CA PHE A 241 -2.73 -9.22 0.68
C PHE A 241 -1.80 -9.82 -0.39
N PHE A 242 -0.51 -9.49 -0.45
CA PHE A 242 0.36 -9.89 -1.57
C PHE A 242 1.72 -10.51 -1.19
N GLU A 243 2.33 -10.13 -0.07
CA GLU A 243 3.63 -10.71 0.33
C GLU A 243 3.56 -12.23 0.56
N GLN A 244 2.43 -12.74 1.04
CA GLN A 244 2.21 -14.18 1.23
C GLN A 244 2.17 -15.00 -0.08
N GLU A 245 1.99 -14.35 -1.24
CA GLU A 245 2.03 -15.03 -2.55
C GLU A 245 3.47 -15.39 -2.99
N THR A 246 4.52 -14.84 -2.37
CA THR A 246 5.89 -14.92 -2.93
C THR A 246 6.77 -16.04 -2.40
N ASP A 247 6.50 -16.56 -1.19
CA ASP A 247 7.41 -17.51 -0.53
C ASP A 247 7.06 -18.99 -0.79
N ASN A 248 5.86 -19.29 -1.30
CA ASN A 248 5.48 -20.63 -1.74
C ASN A 248 5.72 -20.81 -3.25
N GLY A 249 6.59 -21.74 -3.61
CA GLY A 249 6.89 -22.13 -4.99
C GLY A 249 5.76 -22.91 -5.68
N GLY A 250 4.55 -22.34 -5.73
CA GLY A 250 3.35 -22.89 -6.36
C GLY A 250 2.30 -21.79 -6.50
N GLY A 251 1.83 -21.55 -7.73
CA GLY A 251 0.95 -20.41 -8.02
C GLY A 251 -0.49 -20.56 -7.52
N LEU A 252 -1.11 -19.42 -7.21
CA LEU A 252 -2.42 -19.19 -6.58
C LEU A 252 -2.50 -19.53 -5.08
N ASP A 253 -2.65 -18.49 -4.25
CA ASP A 253 -3.69 -18.50 -3.22
C ASP A 253 -4.41 -17.14 -3.10
N LEU A 254 -5.09 -16.76 -4.20
CA LEU A 254 -6.31 -15.95 -4.14
C LEU A 254 -7.54 -16.82 -3.78
N ALA A 255 -7.33 -18.01 -3.20
CA ALA A 255 -8.24 -19.16 -3.25
C ALA A 255 -8.86 -19.53 -1.90
N GLY A 256 -8.74 -18.66 -0.88
CA GLY A 256 -9.57 -18.72 0.33
C GLY A 256 -11.08 -18.57 0.03
N ALA A 257 -11.45 -17.59 -0.81
CA ALA A 257 -12.78 -17.48 -1.44
C ALA A 257 -12.83 -16.38 -2.53
N PHE A 258 -13.00 -16.81 -3.79
CA PHE A 258 -13.67 -16.05 -4.86
C PHE A 258 -14.78 -16.94 -5.46
#